data_AF-A0A432T8W7-F1
#
_entry.id   AF-A0A432T8W7-F1
#
_cell.length_a   1.000
_cell.length_b   1.000
_cell.length_c   1.000
_cell.angle_alpha   90.00
_cell.angle_beta   90.00
_cell.angle_gamma   90.00
#
_symmetry.space_group_name_H-M   'P 1'
#
loop_
_entity.id
_entity.type
_entity.pdbx_description
1 polymer ?
#
loop_
_entity_poly.entity_id
_entity_poly.type
_entity_poly.pdbx_seq_one_letter_code
_entity_poly.pdbx_strand_id
1 'polypeptide(L)' 'YTLYGHCSNIMVQEGDEIAAGTAIAQTGMTGLALGDHLHFGILVQGIEVRPEEWMDKKWINDNINKVFKEADKIINGVDE' A
#
# COMPACT_ATOMS: atom_id res chain seq x y z
N TYR A 1 1.86 -4.79 1.34
CA TYR A 1 1.41 -4.47 2.71
C TYR A 1 1.30 -2.97 2.87
N THR A 2 0.40 -2.51 3.72
CA THR A 2 0.39 -1.13 4.22
C THR A 2 0.90 -1.12 5.65
N LEU A 3 1.58 -0.04 6.04
CA LEU A 3 2.13 0.18 7.37
C LEU A 3 1.52 1.44 7.96
N TYR A 4 1.13 1.36 9.24
CA TYR A 4 0.54 2.47 10.00
C TYR A 4 1.31 2.61 11.32
N GLY A 5 2.18 3.62 11.39
CA GLY A 5 3.02 3.92 12.55
C GLY A 5 2.48 5.05 13.43
N HIS A 6 3.15 5.28 14.56
CA HIS A 6 2.85 6.33 15.55
C HIS A 6 1.42 6.31 16.14
N CYS A 7 0.69 5.20 15.99
CA CYS A 7 -0.69 5.10 16.48
C CYS A 7 -0.75 5.15 18.02
N SER A 8 -1.77 5.81 18.56
CA SER A 8 -2.05 5.89 20.01
C SER A 8 -2.93 4.75 20.51
N ASN A 9 -3.78 4.21 19.64
CA ASN A 9 -4.69 3.11 19.92
C ASN A 9 -4.86 2.23 18.69
N ILE A 10 -4.83 0.92 18.87
CA ILE A 10 -5.05 -0.08 17.81
C ILE A 10 -6.40 -0.74 18.08
N MET A 11 -7.27 -0.78 17.07
CA MET A 11 -8.67 -1.21 17.20
C MET A 11 -8.95 -2.56 16.53
N VAL A 12 -7.92 -3.22 16.00
CA VAL A 12 -7.96 -4.52 15.32
C VAL A 12 -6.88 -5.45 15.88
N GLN A 13 -7.02 -6.74 15.61
CA GLN A 13 -6.10 -7.79 16.05
C GLN A 13 -5.53 -8.56 14.84
N GLU A 14 -4.42 -9.26 15.08
CA GLU A 14 -3.85 -10.15 14.08
C GLU A 14 -4.86 -11.24 13.69
N GLY A 15 -5.06 -11.43 12.39
CA GLY A 15 -6.03 -12.37 11.84
C GLY A 15 -7.40 -11.77 11.52
N ASP A 16 -7.68 -10.51 11.90
CA ASP A 16 -8.92 -9.85 11.53
C ASP A 16 -8.99 -9.60 10.01
N GLU A 17 -10.11 -9.99 9.40
CA GLU A 17 -10.45 -9.59 8.02
C GLU A 17 -11.18 -8.25 8.05
N ILE A 18 -10.65 -7.25 7.30
CA ILE A 18 -11.20 -5.89 7.27
C ILE A 18 -11.50 -5.44 5.84
N ALA A 19 -12.56 -4.65 5.68
CA ALA A 19 -12.88 -4.00 4.41
C ALA A 19 -12.22 -2.62 4.30
N ALA A 20 -12.03 -2.14 3.06
CA ALA A 20 -11.59 -0.78 2.82
C ALA A 20 -12.53 0.24 3.48
N GLY A 21 -11.96 1.22 4.18
CA GLY A 21 -12.71 2.22 4.95
C GLY A 21 -12.98 1.84 6.41
N THR A 22 -12.64 0.63 6.84
CA THR A 22 -12.71 0.24 8.25
C THR A 22 -11.68 1.04 9.06
N ALA A 23 -12.11 1.62 10.19
CA ALA A 23 -11.19 2.27 11.11
C ALA A 23 -10.40 1.22 11.89
N ILE A 24 -9.07 1.27 11.81
CA ILE A 24 -8.18 0.25 12.40
C ILE A 24 -7.32 0.75 13.57
N ALA A 25 -7.09 2.06 13.65
CA ALA A 25 -6.26 2.69 14.67
C ALA A 25 -6.58 4.19 14.77
N GLN A 26 -6.11 4.82 15.84
CA GLN A 26 -6.08 6.27 16.01
C GLN A 26 -4.63 6.76 15.91
N THR A 27 -4.40 7.89 15.24
CA THR A 27 -3.07 8.50 15.16
C THR A 27 -2.60 8.97 16.54
N GLY A 28 -1.31 9.28 16.63
CA GLY A 28 -0.71 9.74 17.85
C GLY A 28 0.77 10.03 17.66
N MET A 29 1.54 9.82 18.72
CA MET A 29 2.97 10.14 18.74
C MET A 29 3.82 9.04 19.39
N THR A 30 3.38 7.78 19.33
CA THR A 30 4.14 6.66 19.89
C THR A 30 5.45 6.42 19.12
N GLY A 31 6.50 6.00 19.81
CA GLY A 31 7.83 5.79 19.21
C GLY A 31 8.58 7.11 18.92
N LEU A 32 9.40 7.12 17.86
CA LEU A 32 10.15 8.30 17.44
C LEU A 32 9.28 9.21 16.56
N ALA A 33 8.44 10.03 17.19
CA ALA A 33 7.59 11.02 16.53
C ALA A 33 7.85 12.43 17.08
N LEU A 34 7.90 13.44 16.20
CA LEU A 34 8.08 14.84 16.59
C LEU A 34 6.74 15.58 16.88
N GLY A 35 5.62 14.87 16.78
CA GLY A 35 4.27 15.39 16.96
C GLY A 35 3.23 14.36 16.52
N ASP A 36 1.94 14.67 16.69
CA ASP A 36 0.86 13.80 16.23
C ASP A 36 0.82 13.78 14.70
N HIS A 37 1.11 12.62 14.14
CA HIS A 37 1.02 12.34 12.71
C HIS A 37 0.94 10.83 12.46
N LEU A 38 0.51 10.45 11.27
CA LEU A 38 0.58 9.08 10.80
C LEU A 38 1.88 8.87 10.02
N HIS A 39 2.70 7.91 10.44
CA HIS A 39 3.74 7.36 9.57
C HIS A 39 3.09 6.28 8.69
N PHE A 40 2.83 6.61 7.43
CA PHE A 40 2.19 5.70 6.48
C PHE A 40 3.21 5.16 5.48
N GLY A 41 3.24 3.83 5.32
CA GLY A 41 4.14 3.15 4.39
C GLY A 41 3.40 2.18 3.49
N ILE A 42 3.93 1.98 2.28
CA ILE A 42 3.51 0.90 1.37
C ILE A 42 4.74 0.03 1.11
N LEU A 43 4.54 -1.28 1.20
CA LEU A 43 5.56 -2.28 0.95
C LEU A 43 5.11 -3.25 -0.13
N VAL A 44 5.97 -3.50 -1.11
CA VAL A 44 5.75 -4.45 -2.21
C VAL A 44 6.76 -5.57 -2.06
N GLN A 45 6.27 -6.79 -1.80
CA GLN A 45 7.12 -7.94 -1.49
C GLN A 45 8.14 -7.67 -0.35
N GLY A 46 7.72 -6.86 0.64
CA GLY A 46 8.56 -6.50 1.78
C GLY A 46 9.52 -5.33 1.54
N ILE A 47 9.57 -4.76 0.33
CA ILE A 47 10.40 -3.60 0.01
C ILE A 47 9.56 -2.33 0.07
N GLU A 48 10.05 -1.31 0.78
CA GLU A 48 9.40 0.00 0.83
C GLU A 48 9.37 0.65 -0.55
N VAL A 49 8.21 1.22 -0.89
CA VAL A 49 7.97 1.95 -2.14
C VAL A 49 7.36 3.31 -1.83
N ARG A 50 7.36 4.20 -2.82
CA ARG A 50 6.75 5.52 -2.69
C ARG A 50 5.23 5.39 -2.56
N PRO A 51 4.60 5.83 -1.46
CA PRO A 51 3.15 5.69 -1.32
C PRO A 51 2.35 6.39 -2.42
N GLU A 52 2.85 7.53 -2.92
CA GLU A 52 2.19 8.34 -3.94
C GLU A 52 1.94 7.56 -5.24
N GLU A 53 2.91 6.73 -5.62
CA GLU A 53 2.84 5.85 -6.79
C GLU A 53 1.71 4.83 -6.67
N TRP A 54 1.56 4.23 -5.48
CA TRP A 54 0.61 3.16 -5.19
C TRP A 54 -0.77 3.67 -4.78
N MET A 55 -0.93 4.99 -4.65
CA MET A 55 -2.21 5.67 -4.49
C MET A 55 -2.74 6.29 -5.79
N ASP A 56 -1.90 6.38 -6.83
CA ASP A 56 -2.28 6.90 -8.14
C ASP A 56 -2.68 5.79 -9.10
N LYS A 57 -3.97 5.76 -9.47
CA LYS A 57 -4.52 4.81 -10.44
C LYS A 57 -3.83 4.87 -11.79
N LYS A 58 -3.42 6.06 -12.26
CA LYS A 58 -2.72 6.22 -13.53
C LYS A 58 -1.33 5.62 -13.45
N TRP A 59 -0.59 5.90 -12.37
CA TRP A 59 0.74 5.32 -12.17
C TRP A 59 0.68 3.79 -12.16
N ILE A 60 -0.28 3.20 -11.42
CA ILE A 60 -0.49 1.74 -11.39
C ILE A 60 -0.79 1.21 -12.78
N ASN A 61 -1.69 1.87 -13.51
CA ASN A 61 -2.06 1.43 -14.84
C ASN A 61 -0.86 1.40 -15.79
N ASP A 62 -0.06 2.46 -15.80
CA ASP A 62 1.01 2.63 -16.77
C ASP A 62 2.26 1.78 -16.44
N ASN A 63 2.57 1.62 -15.15
CA ASN A 63 3.81 0.97 -14.72
C ASN A 63 3.63 -0.50 -14.29
N ILE A 64 2.38 -0.94 -14.01
CA ILE A 64 2.10 -2.29 -13.52
C ILE A 64 1.18 -3.01 -14.50
N ASN A 65 -0.06 -2.53 -14.66
CA ASN A 65 -1.07 -3.25 -15.45
C ASN A 65 -0.69 -3.36 -16.93
N LYS A 66 -0.21 -2.26 -17.53
CA LYS A 66 0.23 -2.24 -18.92
C LYS A 66 1.43 -3.15 -19.16
N VAL A 67 2.41 -3.11 -18.25
CA VAL A 67 3.63 -3.94 -18.33
C VAL A 67 3.25 -5.43 -18.30
N PHE A 68 2.38 -5.85 -17.38
CA PHE A 68 1.92 -7.24 -17.35
C PHE A 68 1.15 -7.62 -18.62
N LYS A 69 0.26 -6.75 -19.09
CA LYS A 69 -0.51 -7.00 -20.32
C LYS A 69 0.39 -7.14 -21.55
N GLU A 70 1.44 -6.34 -21.66
CA GLU A 70 2.43 -6.45 -22.74
C GLU A 70 3.25 -7.74 -22.63
N ALA A 71 3.68 -8.11 -21.42
CA ALA A 71 4.37 -9.38 -21.17
C ALA A 71 3.48 -10.58 -21.54
N ASP A 72 2.19 -10.56 -21.18
CA ASP A 72 1.24 -11.61 -21.51
C ASP A 72 1.07 -11.79 -23.02
N LYS A 73 1.05 -10.71 -23.80
CA LYS A 73 0.99 -10.80 -25.27
C LYS A 73 2.20 -11.52 -25.85
N ILE A 74 3.39 -11.17 -25.37
CA ILE A 74 4.66 -11.78 -25.79
C ILE A 74 4.68 -13.27 -25.45
N ILE A 75 4.30 -13.62 -24.22
CA ILE A 75 4.31 -15.01 -23.74
C ILE A 75 3.33 -15.88 -24.53
N ASN A 76 2.14 -15.35 -24.84
CA ASN A 76 1.08 -16.10 -25.52
C ASN A 76 1.19 -16.07 -27.06
N GLY A 77 2.20 -15.40 -27.62
CA GLY A 77 2.40 -15.32 -29.07
C GLY A 77 1.27 -14.61 -29.81
N VAL A 78 0.61 -13.66 -29.14
CA VAL A 78 -0.42 -12.81 -29.76
C VAL A 78 0.30 -11.59 -30.35
N ASP A 79 0.86 -11.76 -31.54
CA ASP A 79 1.34 -10.66 -32.35
C ASP A 79 0.15 -9.75 -32.72
N GLU A 80 0.39 -8.43 -32.79
CA GLU A 80 -0.63 -7.38 -33.01
C GLU A 80 -1.59 -7.64 -34.19
#